data_AF-A0A127QKA7-F1
#
_entry.id   AF-A0A127QKA7-F1
#
_cell.length_a   1.000
_cell.length_b   1.000
_cell.length_c   1.000
_cell.angle_alpha   90.00
_cell.angle_beta   90.00
_cell.angle_gamma   90.00
#
_symmetry.space_group_name_H-M   'P 1'
#
loop_
_entity.id
_entity.type
_entity.pdbx_description
1 polymer ?
#
loop_
_entity_poly.entity_id
_entity_poly.type
_entity_poly.pdbx_seq_one_letter_code
_entity_poly.pdbx_strand_id
1 'polypeptide(L)' 'MVADGGWFAARPSGTEDIYKIYAESMRGEEHLSHIVTEAQAIVDAALGADGKEN' A
#
# COMPACT_ATOMS: atom_id res chain seq x y z
N MET A 1 -1.52 5.32 13.47
CA MET A 1 -0.46 5.49 12.46
C MET A 1 -0.02 4.09 12.08
N VAL A 2 0.01 3.69 10.80
CA VAL A 2 0.57 2.41 10.31
C VAL A 2 1.83 2.03 11.12
N ALA A 3 1.92 1.14 12.10
CA ALA A 3 1.00 0.55 13.09
C ALA A 3 1.90 0.01 14.23
N ASP A 4 2.43 0.86 15.12
CA ASP A 4 3.21 0.50 16.35
C ASP A 4 4.21 -0.69 16.21
N GLY A 5 4.79 -0.88 15.02
CA GLY A 5 5.53 -2.12 14.71
C GLY A 5 5.65 -2.50 13.24
N GLY A 6 5.42 -1.59 12.29
CA GLY A 6 5.64 -1.85 10.87
C GLY A 6 5.37 -0.63 9.99
N TRP A 7 5.79 -0.70 8.73
CA TRP A 7 5.66 0.39 7.76
C TRP A 7 5.34 -0.16 6.36
N PHE A 8 4.78 0.69 5.51
CA PHE A 8 4.69 0.43 4.07
C PHE A 8 5.02 1.67 3.25
N ALA A 9 5.48 1.45 2.02
CA ALA A 9 5.66 2.46 0.99
C ALA A 9 5.06 1.94 -0.32
N ALA A 10 4.32 2.80 -1.02
CA ALA A 10 3.70 2.46 -2.29
C ALA A 10 4.23 3.37 -3.40
N ARG A 11 4.52 2.77 -4.55
CA ARG A 11 4.91 3.50 -5.76
C ARG A 11 4.03 3.06 -6.93
N PRO A 12 3.12 3.93 -7.41
CA PRO A 12 2.41 3.68 -8.67
C PRO A 12 3.37 3.78 -9.86
N SER A 13 3.14 2.94 -10.87
CA SER A 13 3.78 3.09 -12.17
C SER A 13 3.12 4.25 -12.91
N GLY A 14 3.93 5.08 -13.58
CA GLY A 14 3.41 6.22 -14.35
C GLY A 14 2.92 5.84 -15.74
N THR A 15 3.19 4.62 -16.21
CA THR A 15 2.94 4.18 -17.58
C THR A 15 2.07 2.93 -17.68
N GLU A 16 1.87 2.23 -16.57
CA GLU A 16 1.13 0.97 -16.50
C GLU A 16 0.18 1.02 -15.31
N ASP A 17 -0.96 0.34 -15.41
CA ASP A 17 -1.95 0.23 -14.32
C ASP A 17 -1.49 -0.80 -13.28
N ILE A 18 -0.30 -0.58 -12.73
CA ILE A 18 0.31 -1.41 -11.69
C ILE A 18 1.02 -0.52 -10.68
N TYR A 19 1.10 -1.00 -9.43
CA TYR A 19 1.90 -0.36 -8.39
C TYR A 19 2.66 -1.40 -7.57
N LYS A 20 3.72 -0.94 -6.91
CA LYS A 20 4.53 -1.78 -6.01
C LYS A 20 4.33 -1.32 -4.58
N ILE A 21 4.04 -2.27 -3.69
CA ILE A 21 4.04 -2.07 -2.24
C ILE A 21 5.30 -2.73 -1.67
N TYR A 22 6.02 -1.95 -0.87
CA TYR A 22 7.07 -2.42 0.01
C TYR A 22 6.54 -2.33 1.44
N ALA A 23 6.62 -3.41 2.20
CA ALA A 23 6.16 -3.43 3.58
C ALA A 23 7.12 -4.22 4.46
N GLU A 24 7.19 -3.82 5.73
CA GLU A 24 7.97 -4.51 6.75
C GLU A 24 7.21 -4.54 8.07
N SER A 25 7.38 -5.64 8.79
CA SER A 25 6.76 -5.90 10.09
C SER A 25 7.83 -6.28 11.10
N MET A 26 7.78 -5.65 12.27
CA MET A 26 8.57 -6.01 13.44
C MET A 26 7.89 -7.08 14.31
N ARG A 27 6.68 -7.51 13.94
CA ARG A 27 5.84 -8.44 14.72
C ARG A 27 5.64 -9.81 14.05
N GLY A 28 6.27 -10.03 12.90
CA GLY A 28 6.21 -11.29 12.14
C GLY A 28 5.27 -11.26 10.94
N GLU A 29 5.10 -12.42 10.32
CA GLU A 29 4.47 -12.61 9.00
C GLU A 29 2.96 -12.32 9.00
N GLU A 30 2.25 -12.69 10.07
CA GLU A 30 0.81 -12.40 10.18
C GLU A 30 0.57 -10.89 10.17
N HIS A 31 1.33 -10.14 10.98
CA HIS A 31 1.25 -8.69 11.01
C HIS A 31 1.69 -8.06 9.67
N LEU A 32 2.68 -8.64 8.99
CA LEU A 32 3.08 -8.19 7.65
C LEU A 32 1.94 -8.33 6.64
N SER A 33 1.23 -9.46 6.68
CA SER A 33 0.07 -9.71 5.81
C SER A 33 -1.04 -8.68 6.05
N HIS A 34 -1.30 -8.34 7.31
CA HIS A 34 -2.22 -7.26 7.67
C HIS A 34 -1.77 -5.90 7.11
N ILE A 35 -0.50 -5.53 7.28
CA ILE A 35 0.05 -4.27 6.74
C ILE A 35 -0.11 -4.23 5.21
N VAL A 36 0.23 -5.30 4.50
CA VAL A 36 0.13 -5.35 3.03
C VAL A 36 -1.33 -5.22 2.59
N THR A 37 -2.27 -5.89 3.27
CA THR A 37 -3.69 -5.82 2.95
C THR A 37 -4.25 -4.41 3.13
N GLU A 38 -3.92 -3.75 4.24
CA GLU A 38 -4.35 -2.37 4.48
C GLU A 38 -3.67 -1.39 3.51
N ALA A 39 -2.38 -1.57 3.24
CA ALA A 39 -1.64 -0.76 2.29
C ALA A 39 -2.26 -0.82 0.89
N GLN A 40 -2.65 -2.02 0.42
CA GLN A 40 -3.33 -2.20 -0.86
C GLN A 40 -4.64 -1.41 -0.90
N ALA A 41 -5.46 -1.51 0.15
CA ALA A 41 -6.74 -0.78 0.21
C ALA A 41 -6.53 0.76 0.20
N ILE A 42 -5.51 1.26 0.90
CA ILE A 42 -5.17 2.69 0.92
C ILE A 42 -4.71 3.16 -0.46
N VAL A 43 -3.84 2.40 -1.12
CA VAL A 43 -3.31 2.75 -2.44
C VAL A 43 -4.40 2.68 -3.51
N ASP A 44 -5.24 1.65 -3.47
CA ASP A 44 -6.39 1.50 -4.37
C ASP A 44 -7.37 2.67 -4.23
N ALA A 45 -7.70 3.06 -3.01
CA ALA A 45 -8.55 4.23 -2.75
C ALA A 45 -7.91 5.55 -3.23
N ALA A 46 -6.59 5.71 -3.04
CA ALA A 46 -5.87 6.90 -3.50
C ALA A 46 -5.77 6.99 -5.03
N LEU A 47 -5.44 5.88 -5.70
CA LEU A 47 -5.34 5.83 -7.17
C LEU A 47 -6.72 5.85 -7.85
N GLY A 48 -7.73 5.22 -7.24
CA GLY A 48 -9.12 5.30 -7.69
C GLY A 48 -9.70 6.72 -7.62
N ALA A 49 -9.13 7.60 -6.79
CA ALA A 49 -9.46 9.02 -6.76
C ALA A 49 -8.70 9.86 -7.80
N ASP A 50 -7.52 9.40 -8.25
CA ASP A 50 -6.67 10.10 -9.24
C ASP A 50 -6.92 9.67 -10.70
N GLY A 51 -7.65 8.58 -10.95
CA GLY A 51 -7.90 8.01 -12.29
C GLY A 51 -9.08 8.58 -13.09
N LYS A 52 -9.77 9.62 -12.60
CA LYS A 52 -10.91 10.25 -13.28
C LYS A 52 -10.57 11.66 -13.78
N GLU A 53 -10.15 11.71 -15.03
CA GLU A 53 -10.58 12.68 -16.07
C GLU A 53 -10.56 14.18 -15.69
N ASN A 54 -9.55 14.91 -16.20
CA ASN A 54 -9.80 16.18 -16.88
C ASN A 54 -9.34 16.06 -18.35
#